data_AF-A0AAU9R6B3-F1
#
_entry.id   AF-A0AAU9R6B3-F1
#
_cell.length_a   1.000
_cell.length_b   1.000
_cell.length_c   1.000
_cell.angle_alpha   90.00
_cell.angle_beta   90.00
_cell.angle_gamma   90.00
#
_symmetry.space_group_name_H-M   'P 1'
#
loop_
_entity.id
_entity.type
_entity.pdbx_description
1 polymer ?
#
loop_
_entity_poly.entity_id
_entity_poly.type
_entity_poly.pdbx_seq_one_letter_code
_entity_poly.pdbx_strand_id
1 'polypeptide(L)'
;MMEESRDLLMSTLMESGVLIPGDFSSVGEFSSEALVSICAQLLNLIDPSASFCDELPDSLPERFKICTDIALSVKNLGYVGDMSYYKFLHPSEEDSFRLVRFLVGRLSEKNEGLKTSPSGDVVASRPKVENFRDISDDRMVKEDNRETFDMHIQQVEAVLKDLTTTTEISHAKSASSNGSSIVDLSSLKTDDPVTDEPSDLSLKQSSGNEENSSDDPSEKNYETVELQNQHNLLLEELESGSSELCSLDSELKLLKMAAERLLNSKQTGGSYLEQLNQQLVVKRCNITDLKKQWDDVRLTLETKRLRLLDQLHVEKPEAKEKVHKLRKTELELHSLSSEIQMREDERCNLYTQLERQPKAAPRKSYIHGIKEITKNSRKLDSDIQKISGETRELQLESNSIQERLHRSYGFVDDMVTREVKKDPAVRQVYKLVTSVHGIFEQISAKILMTDRLRREAVDYEKKLGSITARGMSLEKLQADLDAIRKENESLEK
;
A
#
# COMPACT_ATOMS: atom_id res chain seq x y z
N MET A 1 24.40 11.25 -20.33
CA MET A 1 24.35 10.12 -21.28
C MET A 1 22.98 9.91 -21.96
N MET A 2 21.84 9.76 -21.25
CA MET A 2 20.53 9.72 -21.97
C MET A 2 20.08 11.11 -22.45
N GLU A 3 20.33 12.15 -21.67
CA GLU A 3 19.92 13.53 -21.95
C GLU A 3 20.64 14.12 -23.18
N GLU A 4 21.95 13.90 -23.29
CA GLU A 4 22.78 14.32 -24.44
C GLU A 4 22.30 13.73 -25.78
N SER A 5 21.73 12.51 -25.77
CA SER A 5 21.19 11.87 -26.97
C SER A 5 19.84 12.45 -27.41
N ARG A 6 19.10 13.05 -26.47
CA ARG A 6 17.81 13.70 -26.70
C ARG A 6 17.99 15.11 -27.24
N ASP A 7 18.96 15.86 -26.72
CA ASP A 7 19.29 17.20 -27.21
C ASP A 7 19.87 17.16 -28.64
N LEU A 8 20.68 16.14 -28.94
CA LEU A 8 21.20 15.92 -30.29
C LEU A 8 20.06 15.58 -31.28
N LEU A 9 19.08 14.78 -30.85
CA LEU A 9 17.94 14.41 -31.70
C LEU A 9 17.06 15.62 -32.00
N MET A 10 16.83 16.50 -31.02
CA MET A 10 16.09 17.75 -31.22
C MET A 10 16.80 18.68 -32.20
N SER A 11 18.13 18.82 -32.05
CA SER A 11 18.95 19.62 -32.97
C SER A 11 18.89 19.07 -34.40
N THR A 12 18.99 17.75 -34.56
CA THR A 12 18.89 17.08 -35.87
C THR A 12 17.50 17.21 -36.49
N LEU A 13 16.45 17.21 -35.66
CA LEU A 13 15.07 17.41 -36.12
C LEU A 13 14.87 18.82 -36.68
N MET A 14 15.41 19.85 -36.02
CA MET A 14 15.39 21.22 -36.54
C MET A 14 16.20 21.37 -37.82
N GLU A 15 17.37 20.73 -37.90
CA GLU A 15 18.21 20.72 -39.13
C GLU A 15 17.55 19.99 -40.31
N SER A 16 16.67 19.02 -40.04
CA SER A 16 15.92 18.27 -41.05
C SER A 16 14.77 19.03 -41.70
N GLY A 17 14.48 20.26 -41.25
CA GLY A 17 13.48 21.15 -41.84
C GLY A 17 12.03 20.86 -41.42
N VAL A 18 11.83 20.13 -40.32
CA VAL A 18 10.51 19.83 -39.75
C VAL A 18 10.05 20.99 -38.85
N LEU A 19 8.83 21.46 -39.07
CA LEU A 19 8.18 22.49 -38.24
C LEU A 19 7.53 21.80 -37.04
N ILE A 20 8.04 22.11 -35.84
CA ILE A 20 7.51 21.61 -34.57
C ILE A 20 6.39 22.56 -34.11
N PRO A 21 5.14 22.10 -33.94
CA PRO A 21 4.06 22.93 -33.42
C PRO A 21 4.18 23.11 -31.89
N GLY A 22 5.14 23.92 -31.42
CA GLY A 22 5.28 24.31 -30.01
C GLY A 22 6.73 24.44 -29.52
N ASP A 23 6.95 25.23 -28.45
CA ASP A 23 8.24 25.42 -27.79
C ASP A 23 8.50 24.27 -26.80
N PHE A 24 8.82 23.08 -27.30
CA PHE A 24 9.13 21.91 -26.47
C PHE A 24 10.64 21.77 -26.27
N SER A 25 11.07 21.54 -25.02
CA SER A 25 12.49 21.41 -24.69
C SER A 25 12.98 19.96 -24.83
N SER A 26 12.08 18.99 -24.91
CA SER A 26 12.39 17.56 -25.02
C SER A 26 11.39 16.81 -25.88
N VAL A 27 11.85 15.74 -26.54
CA VAL A 27 11.02 14.80 -27.33
C VAL A 27 9.96 14.08 -26.47
N GLY A 28 10.14 14.08 -25.14
CA GLY A 28 9.18 13.55 -24.18
C GLY A 28 7.96 14.44 -23.89
N GLU A 29 8.01 15.71 -24.28
CA GLU A 29 6.94 16.70 -24.03
C GLU A 29 5.98 16.87 -25.22
N PHE A 30 6.19 16.11 -26.31
CA PHE A 30 5.36 16.24 -27.50
C PHE A 30 3.91 15.86 -27.21
N SER A 31 3.01 16.81 -27.47
CA SER A 31 1.58 16.53 -27.51
C SER A 31 1.27 15.51 -28.61
N SER A 32 0.13 14.81 -28.50
CA SER A 32 -0.31 13.87 -29.53
C SER A 32 -0.43 14.50 -30.91
N GLU A 33 -0.76 15.80 -30.97
CA GLU A 33 -0.88 16.56 -32.21
C GLU A 33 0.50 16.90 -32.79
N ALA A 34 1.43 17.34 -31.93
CA ALA A 34 2.80 17.63 -32.34
C ALA A 34 3.52 16.37 -32.84
N LEU A 35 3.37 15.23 -32.16
CA LEU A 35 4.03 13.98 -32.56
C LEU A 35 3.53 13.48 -33.92
N VAL A 36 2.21 13.55 -34.18
CA VAL A 36 1.64 13.12 -35.45
C VAL A 36 2.07 14.04 -36.58
N SER A 37 2.09 15.36 -36.35
CA SER A 37 2.56 16.35 -37.32
C SER A 37 4.04 16.14 -37.66
N ILE A 38 4.90 15.96 -36.65
CA ILE A 38 6.33 15.66 -36.83
C ILE A 38 6.53 14.36 -37.63
N CYS A 39 5.80 13.29 -37.29
CA CYS A 39 5.91 12.02 -38.01
C CYS A 39 5.40 12.13 -39.45
N ALA A 40 4.32 12.86 -39.71
CA ALA A 40 3.80 13.11 -41.05
C ALA A 40 4.81 13.87 -41.91
N GLN A 41 5.40 14.95 -41.38
CA GLN A 41 6.43 15.73 -42.06
C GLN A 41 7.70 14.90 -42.34
N LEU A 42 8.17 14.14 -41.35
CA LEU A 42 9.32 13.23 -41.53
C LEU A 42 9.04 12.16 -42.59
N LEU A 43 7.84 11.56 -42.58
CA LEU A 43 7.44 10.58 -43.59
C LEU A 43 7.30 11.19 -44.98
N ASN A 44 6.77 12.41 -45.10
CA ASN A 44 6.69 13.14 -46.37
C ASN A 44 8.09 13.43 -46.97
N LEU A 45 9.10 13.64 -46.12
CA LEU A 45 10.50 13.79 -46.54
C LEU A 45 11.14 12.44 -46.96
N ILE A 46 10.78 11.34 -46.29
CA ILE A 46 11.28 9.98 -46.62
C ILE A 46 10.58 9.42 -47.87
N ASP A 47 9.28 9.62 -48.01
CA ASP A 47 8.46 9.12 -49.10
C ASP A 47 7.48 10.20 -49.60
N PRO A 48 7.85 10.96 -50.65
CA PRO A 48 7.01 12.00 -51.23
C PRO A 48 5.71 11.48 -51.86
N SER A 49 5.55 10.16 -52.02
CA SER A 49 4.41 9.56 -52.72
C SER A 49 3.18 9.33 -51.82
N ALA A 50 3.34 9.40 -50.50
CA ALA A 50 2.30 9.04 -49.54
C ALA A 50 1.49 10.23 -48.98
N SER A 51 1.93 11.47 -49.20
CA SER A 51 1.28 12.74 -48.81
C SER A 51 0.41 12.67 -47.55
N PHE A 52 1.03 12.63 -46.38
CA PHE A 52 0.33 12.66 -45.10
C PHE A 52 -0.10 14.09 -44.75
N CYS A 53 -1.29 14.25 -44.18
CA CYS A 53 -1.77 15.54 -43.66
C CYS A 53 -1.05 15.91 -42.37
N ASP A 54 -0.59 17.16 -42.28
CA ASP A 54 0.21 17.67 -41.16
C ASP A 54 -0.64 18.12 -39.94
N GLU A 55 -1.97 18.13 -40.07
CA GLU A 55 -2.92 18.56 -39.03
C GLU A 55 -3.86 17.43 -38.58
N LEU A 56 -4.10 17.35 -37.27
CA LEU A 56 -5.04 16.42 -36.67
C LEU A 56 -6.48 16.96 -36.79
N PRO A 57 -7.42 16.27 -37.44
CA PRO A 57 -8.82 16.68 -37.47
C PRO A 57 -9.51 16.46 -36.11
N ASP A 58 -10.49 17.31 -35.78
CA ASP A 58 -11.28 17.22 -34.52
C ASP A 58 -12.15 15.95 -34.43
N SER A 59 -12.37 15.26 -35.56
CA SER A 59 -13.18 14.05 -35.65
C SER A 59 -12.40 12.80 -35.19
N LEU A 60 -12.81 12.20 -34.07
CA LEU A 60 -12.21 10.98 -33.49
C LEU A 60 -11.98 9.84 -34.51
N PRO A 61 -12.94 9.46 -35.38
CA PRO A 61 -12.75 8.42 -36.39
C PRO A 61 -11.64 8.74 -37.41
N GLU A 62 -11.50 10.01 -37.80
CA GLU A 62 -10.48 10.44 -38.75
C GLU A 62 -9.10 10.43 -38.12
N ARG A 63 -8.99 10.81 -36.84
CA ARG A 63 -7.75 10.69 -36.05
C ARG A 63 -7.24 9.25 -36.00
N PHE A 64 -8.13 8.29 -35.76
CA PHE A 64 -7.75 6.86 -35.74
C PHE A 64 -7.24 6.39 -37.10
N LYS A 65 -7.88 6.82 -38.19
CA LYS A 65 -7.47 6.47 -39.55
C LYS A 65 -6.08 7.02 -39.87
N ILE A 66 -5.85 8.32 -39.66
CA ILE A 66 -4.57 8.98 -39.91
C ILE A 66 -3.44 8.34 -39.09
N CYS A 67 -3.66 8.11 -37.79
CA CYS A 67 -2.65 7.47 -36.94
C CYS A 67 -2.36 6.02 -37.35
N THR A 68 -3.37 5.30 -37.88
CA THR A 68 -3.19 3.94 -38.40
C THR A 68 -2.38 3.95 -39.70
N ASP A 69 -2.68 4.89 -40.61
CA ASP A 69 -1.99 5.02 -41.90
C ASP A 69 -0.51 5.41 -41.69
N ILE A 70 -0.23 6.32 -40.76
CA ILE A 70 1.13 6.68 -40.34
C ILE A 70 1.83 5.45 -39.71
N ALA A 71 1.18 4.73 -38.79
CA ALA A 71 1.76 3.54 -38.16
C ALA A 71 2.14 2.46 -39.18
N LEU A 72 1.29 2.23 -40.19
CA LEU A 72 1.56 1.28 -41.28
C LEU A 72 2.75 1.73 -42.13
N SER A 73 2.85 3.02 -42.43
CA SER A 73 3.95 3.58 -43.21
C SER A 73 5.29 3.46 -42.49
N VAL A 74 5.32 3.76 -41.18
CA VAL A 74 6.50 3.56 -40.33
C VAL A 74 6.89 2.07 -40.27
N LYS A 75 5.91 1.17 -40.19
CA LYS A 75 6.14 -0.28 -40.19
C LYS A 75 6.71 -0.77 -41.53
N ASN A 76 6.22 -0.23 -42.64
CA ASN A 76 6.72 -0.54 -43.99
C ASN A 76 8.16 -0.06 -44.19
N LEU A 77 8.59 1.01 -43.50
CA LEU A 77 9.99 1.44 -43.45
C LEU A 77 10.89 0.52 -42.60
N GLY A 78 10.34 -0.54 -42.01
CA GLY A 78 11.10 -1.55 -41.25
C GLY A 78 11.32 -1.21 -39.79
N TYR A 79 10.41 -0.45 -39.16
CA TYR A 79 10.45 -0.25 -37.72
C TYR A 79 10.19 -1.56 -36.98
N VAL A 80 11.09 -1.93 -36.06
CA VAL A 80 11.11 -3.25 -35.40
C VAL A 80 10.19 -3.31 -34.16
N GLY A 81 9.71 -2.17 -33.67
CA GLY A 81 8.81 -2.11 -32.51
C GLY A 81 7.32 -2.21 -32.87
N ASP A 82 6.50 -2.58 -31.89
CA ASP A 82 5.04 -2.56 -32.04
C ASP A 82 4.57 -1.12 -32.25
N MET A 83 3.99 -0.86 -33.43
CA MET A 83 3.40 0.42 -33.83
C MET A 83 1.91 0.24 -34.06
N SER A 84 1.12 0.98 -33.29
CA SER A 84 -0.33 1.04 -33.41
C SER A 84 -0.79 2.49 -33.27
N TYR A 85 -2.02 2.79 -33.69
CA TYR A 85 -2.61 4.13 -33.53
C TYR A 85 -2.57 4.61 -32.07
N TYR A 86 -2.63 3.68 -31.11
CA TYR A 86 -2.65 3.99 -29.68
C TYR A 86 -1.39 4.74 -29.24
N LYS A 87 -0.22 4.43 -29.83
CA LYS A 87 1.04 5.09 -29.50
C LYS A 87 1.09 6.56 -29.94
N PHE A 88 0.26 6.95 -30.91
CA PHE A 88 0.14 8.35 -31.34
C PHE A 88 -0.91 9.11 -30.52
N LEU A 89 -2.00 8.46 -30.12
CA LEU A 89 -3.04 9.07 -29.28
C LEU A 89 -2.60 9.23 -27.82
N HIS A 90 -1.75 8.34 -27.33
CA HIS A 90 -1.19 8.36 -25.98
C HIS A 90 0.33 8.19 -26.05
N PRO A 91 1.06 9.27 -26.42
CA PRO A 91 2.51 9.20 -26.57
C PRO A 91 3.17 8.92 -25.23
N SER A 92 4.02 7.89 -25.20
CA SER A 92 4.99 7.65 -24.12
C SER A 92 6.31 8.29 -24.52
N GLU A 93 7.03 8.87 -23.56
CA GLU A 93 8.33 9.51 -23.78
C GLU A 93 9.34 8.59 -24.49
N GLU A 94 9.41 7.33 -24.06
CA GLU A 94 10.34 6.34 -24.61
C GLU A 94 9.95 5.89 -26.04
N ASP A 95 8.64 5.71 -26.29
CA ASP A 95 8.14 5.30 -27.60
C ASP A 95 8.27 6.44 -28.62
N SER A 96 7.98 7.68 -28.22
CA SER A 96 8.10 8.88 -29.05
C SER A 96 9.56 9.12 -29.43
N PHE A 97 10.49 8.96 -28.47
CA PHE A 97 11.92 9.08 -28.72
C PHE A 97 12.45 8.03 -29.69
N ARG A 98 12.08 6.74 -29.50
CA ARG A 98 12.50 5.66 -30.41
C ARG A 98 11.95 5.85 -31.82
N LEU A 99 10.70 6.29 -31.93
CA LEU A 99 10.05 6.54 -33.20
C LEU A 99 10.73 7.68 -33.97
N VAL A 100 10.91 8.84 -33.32
CA VAL A 100 11.54 10.00 -33.95
C VAL A 100 13.00 9.70 -34.31
N ARG A 101 13.76 9.03 -33.43
CA ARG A 101 15.14 8.62 -33.71
C ARG A 101 15.23 7.70 -34.93
N PHE A 102 14.31 6.76 -35.06
CA PHE A 102 14.27 5.86 -36.22
C PHE A 102 14.00 6.61 -37.52
N LEU A 103 13.00 7.50 -37.52
CA LEU A 103 12.64 8.26 -38.72
C LEU A 103 13.76 9.22 -39.14
N VAL A 104 14.39 9.91 -38.18
CA VAL A 104 15.56 10.77 -38.44
C VAL A 104 16.76 9.94 -38.95
N GLY A 105 16.99 8.76 -38.40
CA GLY A 105 18.02 7.84 -38.89
C GLY A 105 17.79 7.44 -40.36
N ARG A 106 16.54 7.13 -40.72
CA ARG A 106 16.15 6.82 -42.12
C ARG A 106 16.28 8.02 -43.06
N LEU A 107 16.04 9.23 -42.57
CA LEU A 107 16.30 10.45 -43.35
C LEU A 107 17.79 10.64 -43.62
N SER A 108 18.65 10.40 -42.64
CA SER A 108 20.10 10.49 -42.81
C SER A 108 20.62 9.46 -43.82
N GLU A 109 20.15 8.21 -43.75
CA GLU A 109 20.51 7.15 -44.71
C GLU A 109 20.10 7.52 -46.15
N LYS A 110 18.94 8.17 -46.33
CA LYS A 110 18.47 8.64 -47.64
C LYS A 110 19.30 9.83 -48.15
N ASN A 111 19.72 10.75 -47.28
CA ASN A 111 20.54 11.89 -47.65
C ASN A 111 22.01 11.52 -47.97
N GLU A 112 22.55 10.46 -47.35
CA GLU A 112 23.89 9.95 -47.69
C GLU A 112 23.92 9.10 -48.96
N GLY A 113 22.78 8.69 -49.50
CA GLY A 113 22.65 7.86 -50.70
C GLY A 113 23.08 8.49 -52.04
N LEU A 114 23.67 9.69 -52.06
CA LEU A 114 24.05 10.41 -53.29
C LEU A 114 25.55 10.70 -53.46
N LYS A 115 26.47 10.14 -52.65
CA LYS A 115 27.92 10.30 -52.95
C LYS A 115 28.74 9.01 -52.76
N THR A 116 29.25 8.57 -53.91
CA THR A 116 30.39 7.68 -54.18
C THR A 116 30.12 6.18 -54.39
N SER A 117 30.41 5.74 -55.61
CA SER A 117 30.87 4.39 -55.97
C SER A 117 32.28 4.54 -56.57
N PRO A 118 33.02 3.48 -57.03
CA PRO A 118 32.90 2.04 -56.77
C PRO A 118 34.28 1.33 -56.55
N SER A 119 34.28 0.06 -56.11
CA SER A 119 35.10 -1.07 -56.64
C SER A 119 34.92 -2.30 -55.72
N GLY A 120 34.15 -3.30 -56.13
CA GLY A 120 34.63 -4.60 -56.67
C GLY A 120 34.35 -5.68 -55.61
N ASP A 121 33.78 -6.86 -55.84
CA ASP A 121 33.48 -7.61 -57.04
C ASP A 121 32.44 -8.71 -56.66
N VAL A 122 31.43 -8.94 -57.54
CA VAL A 122 30.79 -10.24 -57.90
C VAL A 122 30.13 -11.07 -56.76
N VAL A 123 28.82 -11.35 -56.72
CA VAL A 123 28.03 -12.18 -57.67
C VAL A 123 26.54 -11.78 -57.70
N ALA A 124 26.00 -11.79 -58.92
CA ALA A 124 24.63 -11.56 -59.41
C ALA A 124 23.50 -12.34 -58.69
N SER A 125 22.26 -11.85 -58.64
CA SER A 125 21.33 -11.95 -59.79
C SER A 125 20.15 -10.98 -59.73
N ARG A 126 19.84 -10.46 -60.92
CA ARG A 126 18.92 -9.36 -61.29
C ARG A 126 17.45 -9.83 -61.38
N PRO A 127 16.45 -8.94 -61.21
CA PRO A 127 15.03 -9.27 -61.44
C PRO A 127 14.71 -9.25 -62.95
N LYS A 128 13.86 -10.20 -63.39
CA LYS A 128 13.23 -10.16 -64.72
C LYS A 128 11.74 -9.92 -64.54
N VAL A 129 11.27 -8.81 -65.09
CA VAL A 129 9.86 -8.54 -65.39
C VAL A 129 9.54 -9.22 -66.72
N GLU A 130 8.47 -10.00 -66.76
CA GLU A 130 7.70 -10.21 -67.98
C GLU A 130 6.23 -10.48 -67.63
N ASN A 131 5.34 -9.74 -68.30
CA ASN A 131 3.88 -9.80 -68.19
C ASN A 131 3.33 -11.16 -68.63
N PHE A 132 2.28 -11.66 -67.96
CA PHE A 132 0.91 -11.84 -68.49
C PHE A 132 0.06 -12.79 -67.61
N ARG A 133 -1.19 -12.35 -67.39
CA ARG A 133 -2.45 -13.10 -67.13
C ARG A 133 -2.70 -13.81 -65.78
N ASP A 134 -3.83 -13.40 -65.20
CA ASP A 134 -4.89 -14.20 -64.56
C ASP A 134 -4.55 -15.66 -64.24
N ILE A 135 -4.65 -16.02 -62.96
CA ILE A 135 -5.32 -17.23 -62.43
C ILE A 135 -5.36 -17.12 -60.89
N SER A 136 -6.54 -17.39 -60.34
CA SER A 136 -6.84 -17.55 -58.92
C SER A 136 -6.01 -18.64 -58.21
N ASP A 137 -6.11 -18.58 -56.88
CA ASP A 137 -5.95 -19.64 -55.89
C ASP A 137 -4.60 -19.78 -55.14
N ASP A 138 -4.77 -19.62 -53.82
CA ASP A 138 -4.26 -20.48 -52.76
C ASP A 138 -2.73 -20.56 -52.54
N ARG A 139 -2.24 -19.77 -51.57
CA ARG A 139 -1.02 -20.13 -50.81
C ARG A 139 -1.09 -19.72 -49.34
N MET A 140 -1.12 -20.76 -48.51
CA MET A 140 -0.75 -20.81 -47.09
C MET A 140 0.50 -19.97 -46.78
N VAL A 141 0.35 -19.00 -45.87
CA VAL A 141 1.48 -18.38 -45.17
C VAL A 141 1.88 -19.30 -44.02
N LYS A 142 3.13 -19.77 -44.06
CA LYS A 142 3.72 -20.64 -43.06
C LYS A 142 3.84 -19.95 -41.70
N GLU A 143 3.67 -20.77 -40.69
CA GLU A 143 3.47 -20.47 -39.29
C GLU A 143 4.83 -20.42 -38.55
N ASP A 144 5.63 -19.39 -38.77
CA ASP A 144 6.96 -19.24 -38.14
C ASP A 144 6.93 -18.47 -36.79
N ASN A 145 5.75 -18.02 -36.34
CA ASN A 145 5.60 -17.25 -35.08
C ASN A 145 5.37 -18.11 -33.82
N ARG A 146 5.24 -19.44 -33.93
CA ARG A 146 5.03 -20.31 -32.76
C ARG A 146 6.31 -20.53 -31.95
N GLU A 147 7.46 -20.69 -32.61
CA GLU A 147 8.71 -21.00 -31.91
C GLU A 147 9.21 -19.83 -31.04
N THR A 148 9.04 -18.60 -31.51
CA THR A 148 9.41 -17.38 -30.76
C THR A 148 8.57 -17.20 -29.50
N PHE A 149 7.30 -17.58 -29.56
CA PHE A 149 6.36 -17.47 -28.44
C PHE A 149 6.58 -18.57 -27.39
N ASP A 150 6.84 -19.81 -27.82
CA ASP A 150 7.14 -20.92 -26.91
C ASP A 150 8.49 -20.74 -26.19
N MET A 151 9.47 -20.12 -26.84
CA MET A 151 10.76 -19.78 -26.21
C MET A 151 10.59 -18.72 -25.11
N HIS A 152 9.70 -17.73 -25.28
CA HIS A 152 9.36 -16.76 -24.23
C HIS A 152 8.64 -17.41 -23.03
N ILE A 153 7.75 -18.39 -23.28
CA ILE A 153 7.06 -19.11 -22.20
C ILE A 153 8.04 -19.93 -21.36
N GLN A 154 9.02 -20.60 -21.99
CA GLN A 154 10.05 -21.34 -21.27
C GLN A 154 10.97 -20.42 -20.46
N GLN A 155 11.29 -19.25 -20.99
CA GLN A 155 12.10 -18.26 -20.28
C GLN A 155 11.40 -17.73 -19.03
N VAL A 156 10.08 -17.52 -19.10
CA VAL A 156 9.26 -17.13 -17.95
C VAL A 156 9.12 -18.28 -16.94
N GLU A 157 9.02 -19.53 -17.39
CA GLU A 157 9.03 -20.70 -16.48
C GLU A 157 10.36 -20.87 -15.74
N ALA A 158 11.50 -20.56 -16.38
CA ALA A 158 12.80 -20.60 -15.74
C ALA A 158 12.94 -19.52 -14.65
N VAL A 159 12.54 -18.28 -14.95
CA VAL A 159 12.56 -17.18 -13.97
C VAL A 159 11.64 -17.47 -12.77
N LEU A 160 10.48 -18.10 -12.99
CA LEU A 160 9.56 -18.47 -11.92
C LEU A 160 10.08 -19.63 -11.04
N LYS A 161 10.91 -20.52 -11.58
CA LYS A 161 11.56 -21.58 -10.79
C LYS A 161 12.67 -21.03 -9.88
N ASP A 162 13.44 -20.05 -10.35
CA ASP A 162 14.49 -19.41 -9.53
C ASP A 162 13.90 -18.59 -8.37
N LEU A 163 12.71 -18.01 -8.54
CA LEU A 163 11.98 -17.34 -7.46
C LEU A 163 11.42 -18.32 -6.40
N THR A 164 11.21 -19.59 -6.76
CA THR A 164 10.78 -20.63 -5.79
C THR A 164 11.91 -21.22 -4.95
N THR A 165 13.15 -21.17 -5.44
CA THR A 165 14.32 -21.73 -4.72
C THR A 165 14.92 -20.75 -3.70
N THR A 166 14.62 -19.45 -3.78
CA THR A 166 15.11 -18.44 -2.82
C THR A 166 14.23 -18.26 -1.57
N THR A 167 13.15 -19.05 -1.40
CA THR A 167 12.19 -18.88 -0.28
C THR A 167 12.32 -19.96 0.81
N GLU A 168 13.36 -20.80 0.80
CA GLU A 168 13.61 -21.76 1.88
C GLU A 168 14.67 -21.27 2.87
N ILE A 169 14.27 -20.37 3.78
CA ILE A 169 15.02 -20.10 5.02
C ILE A 169 14.46 -20.99 6.13
N SER A 170 15.17 -22.10 6.36
CA SER A 170 15.44 -22.78 7.63
C SER A 170 14.54 -22.49 8.85
N HIS A 171 13.59 -23.39 9.12
CA HIS A 171 13.11 -23.65 10.49
C HIS A 171 13.94 -24.77 11.12
N ALA A 172 14.92 -24.40 11.95
CA ALA A 172 15.56 -25.33 12.88
C ALA A 172 14.76 -25.39 14.19
N LYS A 173 14.36 -26.59 14.57
CA LYS A 173 13.82 -26.95 15.89
C LYS A 173 14.90 -26.76 16.96
N SER A 174 14.55 -26.11 18.06
CA SER A 174 15.18 -26.35 19.36
C SER A 174 14.09 -26.48 20.43
N ALA A 175 14.04 -27.66 21.05
CA ALA A 175 13.20 -27.96 22.20
C ALA A 175 13.99 -27.71 23.50
N SER A 176 13.37 -27.04 24.48
CA SER A 176 13.42 -27.37 25.92
C SER A 176 12.43 -26.46 26.64
N SER A 177 11.27 -26.98 27.03
CA SER A 177 10.89 -27.24 28.42
C SER A 177 10.88 -25.99 29.33
N ASN A 178 9.69 -25.54 29.73
CA ASN A 178 9.16 -25.75 31.08
C ASN A 178 7.70 -25.26 31.14
N GLY A 179 6.86 -26.05 31.84
CA GLY A 179 5.44 -25.80 32.08
C GLY A 179 5.19 -24.48 32.81
N SER A 180 4.06 -23.81 32.56
CA SER A 180 2.73 -24.08 33.17
C SER A 180 2.78 -23.75 34.67
N SER A 181 1.98 -22.86 35.27
CA SER A 181 0.62 -22.35 35.03
C SER A 181 0.49 -21.05 35.86
N ILE A 182 -0.03 -19.94 35.33
CA ILE A 182 -1.45 -19.53 35.37
C ILE A 182 -1.95 -19.19 36.80
N VAL A 183 -2.04 -17.87 37.03
CA VAL A 183 -3.08 -17.02 37.67
C VAL A 183 -3.83 -17.55 38.90
N ASP A 184 -3.99 -16.70 39.94
CA ASP A 184 -5.17 -15.84 40.08
C ASP A 184 -5.05 -14.81 41.22
N LEU A 185 -6.02 -13.90 41.25
CA LEU A 185 -6.09 -12.53 41.72
C LEU A 185 -6.56 -12.31 43.18
N SER A 186 -6.21 -11.12 43.72
CA SER A 186 -6.93 -10.27 44.70
C SER A 186 -6.85 -10.47 46.24
N SER A 187 -6.36 -9.38 46.88
CA SER A 187 -7.01 -8.56 47.94
C SER A 187 -6.88 -8.86 49.44
N LEU A 188 -6.77 -7.74 50.19
CA LEU A 188 -6.89 -7.44 51.65
C LEU A 188 -5.61 -7.65 52.49
N LYS A 189 -4.91 -6.58 52.90
CA LYS A 189 -5.10 -5.66 54.07
C LYS A 189 -4.71 -6.27 55.42
N THR A 190 -4.01 -5.43 56.22
CA THR A 190 -3.84 -5.43 57.71
C THR A 190 -3.00 -6.60 58.28
N ASP A 191 -2.00 -6.47 59.14
CA ASP A 191 -1.65 -5.51 60.21
C ASP A 191 -0.12 -5.51 60.50
N ASP A 192 0.29 -4.52 61.30
CA ASP A 192 1.63 -4.22 61.86
C ASP A 192 2.44 -5.40 62.45
N PRO A 193 3.78 -5.29 62.52
CA PRO A 193 4.57 -5.94 63.56
C PRO A 193 5.12 -4.93 64.58
N VAL A 194 4.87 -5.24 65.85
CA VAL A 194 5.45 -4.62 67.05
C VAL A 194 6.58 -5.52 67.59
N THR A 195 7.49 -4.89 68.34
CA THR A 195 8.47 -5.41 69.33
C THR A 195 9.83 -5.94 68.84
N ASP A 196 10.84 -5.06 68.95
CA ASP A 196 11.94 -5.08 69.96
C ASP A 196 12.43 -6.48 70.38
N GLU A 197 13.62 -6.89 69.94
CA GLU A 197 14.96 -6.65 70.54
C GLU A 197 15.45 -7.89 71.33
N PRO A 198 16.77 -8.10 71.46
CA PRO A 198 17.39 -9.41 71.33
C PRO A 198 18.05 -9.95 72.61
N SER A 199 18.47 -11.20 72.53
CA SER A 199 19.48 -11.85 73.37
C SER A 199 20.12 -12.92 72.46
N ASP A 200 21.39 -13.27 72.45
CA ASP A 200 22.53 -12.96 73.30
C ASP A 200 23.81 -13.53 72.62
N LEU A 201 24.98 -13.09 73.10
CA LEU A 201 26.31 -13.74 73.09
C LEU A 201 27.05 -14.11 71.79
N SER A 202 28.22 -13.48 71.61
CA SER A 202 29.50 -14.22 71.51
C SER A 202 30.76 -13.38 71.77
N LEU A 203 31.57 -13.93 72.67
CA LEU A 203 32.95 -13.68 73.09
C LEU A 203 33.98 -13.31 71.99
N LYS A 204 34.92 -12.40 72.31
CA LYS A 204 36.38 -12.69 72.39
C LYS A 204 37.29 -11.49 72.79
N GLN A 205 38.06 -11.74 73.85
CA GLN A 205 39.51 -11.50 74.07
C GLN A 205 40.15 -10.11 73.90
N SER A 206 40.91 -9.71 74.94
CA SER A 206 42.32 -9.24 74.92
C SER A 206 42.59 -8.30 76.13
N SER A 207 43.29 -8.75 77.17
CA SER A 207 44.75 -8.62 77.39
C SER A 207 45.12 -7.42 78.27
N GLY A 208 45.95 -7.66 79.30
CA GLY A 208 46.69 -6.61 79.99
C GLY A 208 46.79 -6.80 81.51
N ASN A 209 47.87 -7.46 81.94
CA ASN A 209 48.32 -7.62 83.32
C ASN A 209 48.56 -6.27 84.02
N GLU A 210 48.40 -6.23 85.36
CA GLU A 210 49.53 -5.94 86.27
C GLU A 210 49.29 -6.62 87.63
N GLU A 211 50.37 -7.19 88.16
CA GLU A 211 50.48 -7.97 89.39
C GLU A 211 50.72 -7.09 90.62
N ASN A 212 50.38 -7.65 91.79
CA ASN A 212 51.07 -7.60 93.11
C ASN A 212 50.02 -7.48 94.22
N SER A 213 50.00 -8.26 95.29
CA SER A 213 50.92 -9.27 95.81
C SER A 213 50.18 -10.14 96.83
N SER A 214 50.59 -11.41 96.89
CA SER A 214 50.52 -12.39 98.00
C SER A 214 49.95 -11.93 99.36
N ASP A 215 48.98 -12.67 99.90
CA ASP A 215 49.18 -13.53 101.08
C ASP A 215 47.87 -14.32 101.42
N ASP A 216 47.99 -15.65 101.54
CA ASP A 216 46.99 -16.62 102.03
C ASP A 216 47.41 -17.01 103.48
N PRO A 217 46.53 -17.36 104.48
CA PRO A 217 45.74 -18.60 104.41
C PRO A 217 44.41 -18.68 105.21
N SER A 218 43.70 -19.77 104.92
CA SER A 218 43.01 -20.67 105.88
C SER A 218 41.46 -20.69 105.86
N GLU A 219 40.94 -21.70 105.16
CA GLU A 219 39.97 -22.71 105.62
C GLU A 219 39.05 -22.36 106.82
N LYS A 220 38.21 -21.32 106.65
CA LYS A 220 36.89 -21.20 107.30
C LYS A 220 35.82 -20.62 106.34
N ASN A 221 36.04 -20.74 105.02
CA ASN A 221 35.41 -19.86 104.02
C ASN A 221 34.24 -20.42 103.21
N TYR A 222 33.81 -21.68 103.37
CA TYR A 222 32.72 -22.20 102.51
C TYR A 222 31.31 -21.90 103.06
N GLU A 223 31.09 -21.95 104.38
CA GLU A 223 29.78 -21.71 104.99
C GLU A 223 29.49 -20.21 105.21
N THR A 224 30.53 -19.41 105.45
CA THR A 224 30.47 -17.95 105.49
C THR A 224 30.17 -17.35 104.13
N VAL A 225 30.72 -17.89 103.04
CA VAL A 225 30.48 -17.36 101.68
C VAL A 225 29.03 -17.57 101.23
N GLU A 226 28.40 -18.69 101.60
CA GLU A 226 27.00 -18.96 101.21
C GLU A 226 25.99 -18.12 101.99
N LEU A 227 26.19 -17.94 103.30
CA LEU A 227 25.41 -16.98 104.10
C LEU A 227 25.64 -15.54 103.64
N GLN A 228 26.86 -15.21 103.20
CA GLN A 228 27.19 -13.89 102.68
C GLN A 228 26.55 -13.63 101.31
N ASN A 229 26.42 -14.65 100.46
CA ASN A 229 25.67 -14.55 99.22
C ASN A 229 24.15 -14.36 99.45
N GLN A 230 23.55 -15.09 100.39
CA GLN A 230 22.14 -14.89 100.76
C GLN A 230 21.90 -13.52 101.39
N HIS A 231 22.82 -13.06 102.23
CA HIS A 231 22.80 -11.72 102.80
C HIS A 231 22.93 -10.64 101.73
N ASN A 232 23.78 -10.83 100.72
CA ASN A 232 23.92 -9.91 99.58
C ASN A 232 22.65 -9.86 98.73
N LEU A 233 21.99 -10.99 98.49
CA LEU A 233 20.74 -11.04 97.72
C LEU A 233 19.59 -10.29 98.42
N LEU A 234 19.44 -10.49 99.73
CA LEU A 234 18.46 -9.76 100.53
C LEU A 234 18.79 -8.26 100.66
N LEU A 235 20.08 -7.90 100.63
CA LEU A 235 20.51 -6.51 100.57
C LEU A 235 20.09 -5.84 99.25
N GLU A 236 20.20 -6.54 98.13
CA GLU A 236 19.82 -6.04 96.81
C GLU A 236 18.29 -5.90 96.66
N GLU A 237 17.51 -6.84 97.20
CA GLU A 237 16.04 -6.69 97.30
C GLU A 237 15.63 -5.54 98.23
N LEU A 238 16.34 -5.34 99.35
CA LEU A 238 16.09 -4.21 100.24
C LEU A 238 16.47 -2.88 99.58
N GLU A 239 17.56 -2.85 98.82
CA GLU A 239 18.05 -1.65 98.13
C GLU A 239 17.11 -1.25 96.98
N SER A 240 16.64 -2.22 96.19
CA SER A 240 15.62 -2.00 95.16
C SER A 240 14.27 -1.55 95.76
N GLY A 241 13.78 -2.21 96.81
CA GLY A 241 12.58 -1.78 97.52
C GLY A 241 12.71 -0.39 98.17
N SER A 242 13.89 -0.03 98.68
CA SER A 242 14.17 1.31 99.21
C SER A 242 14.19 2.39 98.12
N SER A 243 14.63 2.03 96.92
CA SER A 243 14.64 2.93 95.75
C SER A 243 13.21 3.20 95.24
N GLU A 244 12.34 2.19 95.25
CA GLU A 244 10.92 2.33 94.92
C GLU A 244 10.16 3.17 95.96
N LEU A 245 10.46 3.00 97.25
CA LEU A 245 9.90 3.86 98.30
C LEU A 245 10.37 5.31 98.15
N CYS A 246 11.63 5.53 97.77
CA CYS A 246 12.15 6.88 97.49
C CYS A 246 11.46 7.52 96.28
N SER A 247 11.14 6.75 95.24
CA SER A 247 10.44 7.26 94.06
C SER A 247 8.98 7.64 94.40
N LEU A 248 8.28 6.80 95.17
CA LEU A 248 6.93 7.09 95.66
C LEU A 248 6.88 8.30 96.62
N ASP A 249 7.86 8.45 97.53
CA ASP A 249 7.94 9.61 98.42
C ASP A 249 8.18 10.91 97.63
N SER A 250 8.98 10.83 96.56
CA SER A 250 9.19 11.94 95.64
C SER A 250 7.90 12.34 94.91
N GLU A 251 7.11 11.35 94.49
CA GLU A 251 5.81 11.58 93.85
C GLU A 251 4.77 12.16 94.83
N LEU A 252 4.71 11.66 96.06
CA LEU A 252 3.87 12.23 97.12
C LEU A 252 4.28 13.66 97.47
N LYS A 253 5.57 13.99 97.52
CA LYS A 253 6.05 15.36 97.69
C LYS A 253 5.58 16.27 96.57
N LEU A 254 5.64 15.81 95.32
CA LEU A 254 5.14 16.56 94.16
C LEU A 254 3.62 16.81 94.28
N LEU A 255 2.85 15.78 94.65
CA LEU A 255 1.40 15.89 94.85
C LEU A 255 1.05 16.82 96.02
N LYS A 256 1.81 16.77 97.11
CA LYS A 256 1.63 17.67 98.26
C LYS A 256 1.98 19.11 97.91
N MET A 257 3.06 19.34 97.17
CA MET A 257 3.41 20.66 96.64
C MET A 257 2.33 21.21 95.70
N ALA A 258 1.75 20.36 94.85
CA ALA A 258 0.65 20.74 93.97
C ALA A 258 -0.62 21.13 94.77
N ALA A 259 -0.94 20.37 95.82
CA ALA A 259 -2.07 20.66 96.70
C ALA A 259 -1.87 21.96 97.51
N GLU A 260 -0.69 22.21 98.08
CA GLU A 260 -0.37 23.46 98.78
C GLU A 260 -0.45 24.68 97.85
N ARG A 261 -0.01 24.55 96.59
CA ARG A 261 -0.12 25.61 95.58
C ARG A 261 -1.57 25.96 95.27
N LEU A 262 -2.46 24.96 95.28
CA LEU A 262 -3.90 25.16 95.08
C LEU A 262 -4.57 25.79 96.31
N LEU A 263 -4.19 25.40 97.53
CA LEU A 263 -4.76 25.97 98.76
C LEU A 263 -4.31 27.41 99.03
N ASN A 264 -3.11 27.80 98.63
CA ASN A 264 -2.62 29.18 98.74
C ASN A 264 -3.28 30.17 97.74
N SER A 265 -4.24 29.72 96.92
CA SER A 265 -4.91 30.54 95.90
C SER A 265 -6.13 31.36 96.39
N LYS A 266 -6.50 31.29 97.67
CA LYS A 266 -7.69 32.01 98.19
C LYS A 266 -7.47 33.46 98.63
N GLN A 267 -6.31 34.07 98.39
CA GLN A 267 -6.15 35.52 98.58
C GLN A 267 -5.21 36.17 97.55
N THR A 268 -5.71 37.26 96.94
CA THR A 268 -5.04 38.17 95.96
C THR A 268 -4.78 37.64 94.54
N GLY A 269 -5.82 37.15 93.87
CA GLY A 269 -5.77 36.86 92.43
C GLY A 269 -5.38 38.07 91.55
N GLY A 270 -5.71 39.31 91.93
CA GLY A 270 -5.45 40.50 91.12
C GLY A 270 -3.97 40.89 90.95
N SER A 271 -3.19 40.91 92.04
CA SER A 271 -1.77 41.34 92.00
C SER A 271 -0.86 40.29 91.34
N TYR A 272 -1.14 39.01 91.55
CA TYR A 272 -0.40 37.92 90.91
C TYR A 272 -0.71 37.84 89.42
N LEU A 273 -1.98 38.08 89.03
CA LEU A 273 -2.36 38.20 87.62
C LEU A 273 -1.66 39.38 86.96
N GLU A 274 -1.58 40.55 87.59
CA GLU A 274 -0.90 41.73 87.02
C GLU A 274 0.61 41.50 86.81
N GLN A 275 1.29 40.89 87.78
CA GLN A 275 2.71 40.55 87.66
C GLN A 275 2.96 39.47 86.59
N LEU A 276 2.08 38.46 86.50
CA LEU A 276 2.11 37.46 85.44
C LEU A 276 1.85 38.11 84.08
N ASN A 277 0.94 39.08 84.00
CA ASN A 277 0.63 39.80 82.77
C ASN A 277 1.81 40.66 82.32
N GLN A 278 2.50 41.35 83.24
CA GLN A 278 3.75 42.06 82.95
C GLN A 278 4.85 41.11 82.47
N GLN A 279 5.01 39.94 83.10
CA GLN A 279 5.96 38.92 82.63
C GLN A 279 5.57 38.38 81.25
N LEU A 280 4.28 38.16 80.98
CA LEU A 280 3.77 37.74 79.68
C LEU A 280 4.01 38.82 78.61
N VAL A 281 3.85 40.10 78.95
CA VAL A 281 4.15 41.22 78.05
C VAL A 281 5.65 41.26 77.74
N VAL A 282 6.53 41.16 78.74
CA VAL A 282 7.99 41.14 78.53
C VAL A 282 8.39 39.91 77.70
N LYS A 283 7.85 38.72 77.99
CA LYS A 283 8.12 37.51 77.19
C LYS A 283 7.59 37.66 75.77
N ARG A 284 6.43 38.28 75.57
CA ARG A 284 5.85 38.57 74.25
C ARG A 284 6.73 39.54 73.46
N CYS A 285 7.21 40.63 74.09
CA CYS A 285 8.16 41.56 73.50
C CYS A 285 9.47 40.86 73.12
N ASN A 286 10.02 40.04 74.02
CA ASN A 286 11.23 39.27 73.73
C ASN A 286 11.03 38.29 72.57
N ILE A 287 9.88 37.62 72.48
CA ILE A 287 9.56 36.72 71.34
C ILE A 287 9.46 37.52 70.05
N THR A 288 8.83 38.70 70.06
CA THR A 288 8.76 39.55 68.86
C THR A 288 10.14 40.06 68.43
N ASP A 289 11.00 40.42 69.38
CA ASP A 289 12.37 40.85 69.09
C ASP A 289 13.23 39.70 68.56
N LEU A 290 13.13 38.51 69.16
CA LEU A 290 13.82 37.30 68.67
C LEU A 290 13.34 36.91 67.26
N LYS A 291 12.04 37.03 67.01
CA LYS A 291 11.48 36.78 65.68
C LYS A 291 12.03 37.75 64.65
N LYS A 292 12.11 39.04 64.98
CA LYS A 292 12.72 40.06 64.13
C LYS A 292 14.20 39.76 63.86
N GLN A 293 14.97 39.44 64.90
CA GLN A 293 16.37 39.04 64.76
C GLN A 293 16.54 37.81 63.87
N TRP A 294 15.66 36.81 64.01
CA TRP A 294 15.69 35.63 63.17
C TRP A 294 15.29 35.92 61.72
N ASP A 295 14.29 36.78 61.50
CA ASP A 295 13.89 37.23 60.18
C ASP A 295 15.01 38.03 59.49
N ASP A 296 15.71 38.91 60.22
CA ASP A 296 16.87 39.66 59.73
C ASP A 296 18.03 38.70 59.34
N VAL A 297 18.33 37.70 60.19
CA VAL A 297 19.34 36.68 59.91
C VAL A 297 18.93 35.79 58.73
N ARG A 298 17.67 35.37 58.66
CA ARG A 298 17.14 34.61 57.53
C ARG A 298 17.29 35.39 56.23
N LEU A 299 16.86 36.66 56.21
CA LEU A 299 16.92 37.51 55.02
C LEU A 299 18.37 37.74 54.57
N THR A 300 19.30 37.96 55.50
CA THR A 300 20.73 38.08 55.15
C THR A 300 21.31 36.78 54.60
N LEU A 301 20.92 35.61 55.14
CA LEU A 301 21.33 34.31 54.61
C LEU A 301 20.70 34.03 53.23
N GLU A 302 19.43 34.35 53.01
CA GLU A 302 18.75 34.21 51.72
C GLU A 302 19.36 35.11 50.66
N THR A 303 19.64 36.37 50.98
CA THR A 303 20.32 37.29 50.05
C THR A 303 21.76 36.86 49.76
N LYS A 304 22.46 36.24 50.73
CA LYS A 304 23.79 35.65 50.51
C LYS A 304 23.70 34.40 49.64
N ARG A 305 22.71 33.53 49.87
CA ARG A 305 22.44 32.35 49.02
C ARG A 305 22.15 32.76 47.58
N LEU A 306 21.29 33.74 47.37
CA LEU A 306 20.96 34.25 46.04
C LEU A 306 22.20 34.83 45.35
N ARG A 307 23.00 35.64 46.07
CA ARG A 307 24.27 36.17 45.54
C ARG A 307 25.26 35.08 45.16
N LEU A 308 25.43 34.05 46.00
CA LEU A 308 26.30 32.91 45.69
C LEU A 308 25.77 32.10 44.49
N LEU A 309 24.44 31.95 44.38
CA LEU A 309 23.82 31.28 43.25
C LEU A 309 24.00 32.06 41.94
N ASP A 310 23.84 33.39 41.98
CA ASP A 310 24.12 34.26 40.85
C ASP A 310 25.61 34.24 40.47
N GLN A 311 26.51 34.22 41.45
CA GLN A 311 27.95 34.04 41.21
C GLN A 311 28.25 32.69 40.56
N LEU A 312 27.66 31.59 41.02
CA LEU A 312 27.81 30.27 40.39
C LEU A 312 27.27 30.25 38.96
N HIS A 313 26.17 30.95 38.69
CA HIS A 313 25.63 31.12 37.34
C HIS A 313 26.55 31.96 36.44
N VAL A 314 27.23 32.96 37.00
CA VAL A 314 28.23 33.78 36.31
C VAL A 314 29.56 33.04 36.09
N GLU A 315 29.96 32.18 37.02
CA GLU A 315 31.17 31.34 36.90
C GLU A 315 31.00 30.21 35.88
N LYS A 316 29.77 29.70 35.69
CA LYS A 316 29.48 28.58 34.76
C LYS A 316 28.24 28.81 33.88
N PRO A 317 28.19 29.87 33.07
CA PRO A 317 27.07 30.15 32.17
C PRO A 317 26.89 29.03 31.12
N GLU A 318 27.99 28.42 30.68
CA GLU A 318 27.97 27.27 29.77
C GLU A 318 27.22 26.06 30.34
N ALA A 319 27.32 25.82 31.65
CA ALA A 319 26.61 24.70 32.29
C ALA A 319 25.10 24.95 32.30
N LYS A 320 24.67 26.19 32.55
CA LYS A 320 23.25 26.59 32.50
C LYS A 320 22.69 26.48 31.09
N GLU A 321 23.44 26.92 30.08
CA GLU A 321 23.05 26.79 28.68
C GLU A 321 22.95 25.31 28.26
N LYS A 322 23.90 24.46 28.67
CA LYS A 322 23.87 23.01 28.45
C LYS A 322 22.64 22.36 29.09
N VAL A 323 22.28 22.72 30.32
CA VAL A 323 21.06 22.22 30.99
C VAL A 323 19.79 22.67 30.27
N HIS A 324 19.72 23.91 29.80
CA HIS A 324 18.58 24.38 29.01
C HIS A 324 18.46 23.65 27.68
N LYS A 325 19.57 23.44 26.96
CA LYS A 325 19.62 22.64 25.73
C LYS A 325 19.17 21.20 25.98
N LEU A 326 19.65 20.59 27.07
CA LEU A 326 19.27 19.23 27.47
C LEU A 326 17.76 19.13 27.75
N ARG A 327 17.18 20.07 28.49
CA ARG A 327 15.73 20.13 28.71
C ARG A 327 14.94 20.29 27.41
N LYS A 328 15.44 21.11 26.48
CA LYS A 328 14.82 21.27 25.16
C LYS A 328 14.84 19.94 24.40
N THR A 329 15.97 19.24 24.37
CA THR A 329 16.08 17.93 23.72
C THR A 329 15.25 16.85 24.42
N GLU A 330 15.10 16.90 25.74
CA GLU A 330 14.21 15.99 26.48
C GLU A 330 12.75 16.19 26.10
N LEU A 331 12.31 17.45 25.94
CA LEU A 331 10.96 17.75 25.45
C LEU A 331 10.74 17.28 24.01
N GLU A 332 11.72 17.53 23.12
CA GLU A 332 11.69 17.05 21.74
C GLU A 332 11.66 15.51 21.68
N LEU A 333 12.42 14.84 22.55
CA LEU A 333 12.43 13.38 22.67
C LEU A 333 11.10 12.84 23.17
N HIS A 334 10.47 13.51 24.14
CA HIS A 334 9.13 13.14 24.60
C HIS A 334 8.08 13.31 23.49
N SER A 335 8.13 14.42 22.73
CA SER A 335 7.22 14.62 21.60
C SER A 335 7.43 13.55 20.51
N LEU A 336 8.68 13.23 20.20
CA LEU A 336 9.01 12.21 19.21
C LEU A 336 8.56 10.82 19.67
N SER A 337 8.75 10.50 20.95
CA SER A 337 8.28 9.22 21.52
C SER A 337 6.75 9.09 21.44
N SER A 338 6.02 10.18 21.68
CA SER A 338 4.56 10.19 21.53
C SER A 338 4.14 10.00 20.07
N GLU A 339 4.87 10.60 19.12
CA GLU A 339 4.60 10.41 17.69
C GLU A 339 4.90 8.98 17.25
N ILE A 340 6.01 8.39 17.70
CA ILE A 340 6.34 6.98 17.44
C ILE A 340 5.22 6.07 17.94
N GLN A 341 4.73 6.28 19.15
CA GLN A 341 3.63 5.49 19.70
C GLN A 341 2.37 5.61 18.83
N MET A 342 2.01 6.82 18.41
CA MET A 342 0.87 7.01 17.50
C MET A 342 1.05 6.29 16.16
N ARG A 343 2.25 6.35 15.56
CA ARG A 343 2.54 5.65 14.30
C ARG A 343 2.53 4.13 14.47
N GLU A 344 2.95 3.64 15.62
CA GLU A 344 2.90 2.22 15.97
C GLU A 344 1.43 1.74 16.11
N ASP A 345 0.59 2.54 16.75
CA ASP A 345 -0.85 2.27 16.87
C ASP A 345 -1.55 2.31 15.49
N GLU A 346 -1.21 3.28 14.65
CA GLU A 346 -1.65 3.35 13.25
C GLU A 346 -1.22 2.12 12.44
N ARG A 347 0.05 1.71 12.59
CA ARG A 347 0.59 0.51 11.95
C ARG A 347 -0.18 -0.73 12.37
N CYS A 348 -0.43 -0.90 13.68
CA CYS A 348 -1.22 -2.00 14.19
C CYS A 348 -2.64 -1.99 13.61
N ASN A 349 -3.29 -0.82 13.57
CA ASN A 349 -4.62 -0.68 12.96
C ASN A 349 -4.62 -1.08 11.48
N LEU A 350 -3.66 -0.62 10.68
CA LEU A 350 -3.54 -0.99 9.26
C LEU A 350 -3.30 -2.49 9.08
N TYR A 351 -2.47 -3.12 9.92
CA TYR A 351 -2.29 -4.58 9.89
C TYR A 351 -3.61 -5.32 10.18
N THR A 352 -4.40 -4.89 11.16
CA THR A 352 -5.70 -5.52 11.42
C THR A 352 -6.69 -5.32 10.27
N GLN A 353 -6.62 -4.18 9.56
CA GLN A 353 -7.44 -3.94 8.37
C GLN A 353 -7.01 -4.86 7.23
N LEU A 354 -5.70 -5.03 6.99
CA LEU A 354 -5.16 -5.94 5.98
C LEU A 354 -5.59 -7.39 6.23
N GLU A 355 -5.56 -7.84 7.49
CA GLU A 355 -5.97 -9.20 7.85
C GLU A 355 -7.48 -9.43 7.69
N ARG A 356 -8.30 -8.39 7.91
CA ARG A 356 -9.75 -8.43 7.70
C ARG A 356 -10.15 -8.44 6.22
N GLN A 357 -9.28 -8.00 5.31
CA GLN A 357 -9.60 -8.03 3.89
C GLN A 357 -9.72 -9.49 3.42
N PRO A 358 -10.76 -9.81 2.61
CA PRO A 358 -10.86 -11.14 2.03
C PRO A 358 -9.62 -11.41 1.18
N LYS A 359 -8.89 -12.48 1.51
CA LYS A 359 -7.71 -12.90 0.75
C LYS A 359 -8.14 -13.17 -0.68
N ALA A 360 -7.68 -12.33 -1.61
CA ALA A 360 -7.90 -12.53 -3.03
C ALA A 360 -7.51 -13.96 -3.41
N ALA A 361 -8.24 -14.57 -4.35
CA ALA A 361 -7.94 -15.92 -4.79
C ALA A 361 -6.45 -16.01 -5.18
N PRO A 362 -5.76 -17.12 -4.87
CA PRO A 362 -4.34 -17.24 -5.16
C PRO A 362 -4.07 -16.91 -6.62
N ARG A 363 -3.02 -16.15 -6.93
CA ARG A 363 -2.62 -15.79 -8.31
C ARG A 363 -2.63 -17.00 -9.26
N LYS A 364 -2.26 -18.18 -8.75
CA LYS A 364 -2.28 -19.46 -9.47
C LYS A 364 -3.67 -19.84 -9.99
N SER A 365 -4.74 -19.54 -9.25
CA SER A 365 -6.12 -19.78 -9.67
C SER A 365 -6.50 -18.89 -10.86
N TYR A 366 -6.18 -17.59 -10.82
CA TYR A 366 -6.39 -16.69 -11.94
C TYR A 366 -5.58 -17.10 -13.18
N ILE A 367 -4.30 -17.46 -13.00
CA ILE A 367 -3.46 -17.96 -14.10
C ILE A 367 -4.07 -19.22 -14.72
N HIS A 368 -4.53 -20.16 -13.90
CA HIS A 368 -5.17 -21.37 -14.39
C HIS A 368 -6.47 -21.06 -15.14
N GLY A 369 -7.31 -20.17 -14.61
CA GLY A 369 -8.53 -19.71 -15.28
C GLY A 369 -8.23 -19.04 -16.64
N ILE A 370 -7.26 -18.14 -16.69
CA ILE A 370 -6.81 -17.50 -17.95
C ILE A 370 -6.29 -18.55 -18.94
N LYS A 371 -5.53 -19.54 -18.47
CA LYS A 371 -5.02 -20.63 -19.32
C LYS A 371 -6.15 -21.47 -19.91
N GLU A 372 -7.17 -21.82 -19.13
CA GLU A 372 -8.33 -22.56 -19.61
C GLU A 372 -9.18 -21.72 -20.58
N ILE A 373 -9.38 -20.42 -20.30
CA ILE A 373 -10.05 -19.50 -21.23
C ILE A 373 -9.30 -19.44 -22.57
N THR A 374 -7.96 -19.32 -22.52
CA THR A 374 -7.12 -19.28 -23.73
C THR A 374 -7.22 -20.58 -24.51
N LYS A 375 -7.20 -21.73 -23.83
CA LYS A 375 -7.34 -23.05 -24.45
C LYS A 375 -8.71 -23.20 -25.11
N ASN A 376 -9.77 -22.75 -24.45
CA ASN A 376 -11.13 -22.78 -25.00
C ASN A 376 -11.27 -21.82 -26.20
N SER A 377 -10.68 -20.63 -26.15
CA SER A 377 -10.68 -19.69 -27.28
C SER A 377 -10.07 -20.35 -28.53
N ARG A 378 -8.90 -20.99 -28.39
CA ARG A 378 -8.24 -21.67 -29.53
C ARG A 378 -9.10 -22.80 -30.10
N LYS A 379 -9.79 -23.57 -29.25
CA LYS A 379 -10.73 -24.60 -29.70
C LYS A 379 -11.89 -24.00 -30.47
N LEU A 380 -12.50 -22.94 -29.94
CA LEU A 380 -13.58 -22.23 -30.61
C LEU A 380 -13.13 -21.67 -31.97
N ASP A 381 -11.93 -21.11 -32.08
CA ASP A 381 -11.40 -20.61 -33.36
C ASP A 381 -11.27 -21.75 -34.39
N SER A 382 -10.85 -22.93 -33.94
CA SER A 382 -10.71 -24.11 -34.80
C SER A 382 -12.07 -24.64 -35.25
N ASP A 383 -13.04 -24.67 -34.33
CA ASP A 383 -14.42 -25.05 -34.62
C ASP A 383 -15.12 -24.04 -35.54
N ILE A 384 -14.88 -22.73 -35.36
CA ILE A 384 -15.39 -21.66 -36.24
C ILE A 384 -14.84 -21.84 -37.65
N GLN A 385 -13.53 -22.08 -37.80
CA GLN A 385 -12.93 -22.33 -39.11
C GLN A 385 -13.55 -23.56 -39.79
N LYS A 386 -13.78 -24.63 -39.03
CA LYS A 386 -14.45 -25.83 -39.52
C LYS A 386 -15.88 -25.54 -39.98
N ILE A 387 -16.71 -24.90 -39.13
CA ILE A 387 -18.10 -24.55 -39.46
C ILE A 387 -18.16 -23.62 -40.67
N SER A 388 -17.23 -22.66 -40.77
CA SER A 388 -17.13 -21.76 -41.92
C SER A 388 -16.80 -22.52 -43.20
N GLY A 389 -15.90 -23.51 -43.12
CA GLY A 389 -15.57 -24.39 -44.25
C GLY A 389 -16.79 -25.20 -44.71
N GLU A 390 -17.45 -25.89 -43.77
CA GLU A 390 -18.67 -26.67 -44.04
C GLU A 390 -19.80 -25.79 -44.60
N THR A 391 -19.97 -24.57 -44.09
CA THR A 391 -20.98 -23.61 -44.59
C THR A 391 -20.66 -23.18 -46.02
N ARG A 392 -19.39 -22.95 -46.35
CA ARG A 392 -18.95 -22.62 -47.72
C ARG A 392 -19.20 -23.80 -48.67
N GLU A 393 -18.90 -25.01 -48.23
CA GLU A 393 -19.15 -26.24 -49.01
C GLU A 393 -20.66 -26.42 -49.29
N LEU A 394 -21.50 -26.28 -48.26
CA LEU A 394 -22.96 -26.33 -48.41
C LEU A 394 -23.49 -25.26 -49.38
N GLN A 395 -22.93 -24.05 -49.35
CA GLN A 395 -23.31 -22.99 -50.30
C GLN A 395 -22.93 -23.35 -51.74
N LEU A 396 -21.75 -23.95 -51.94
CA LEU A 396 -21.31 -24.40 -53.27
C LEU A 396 -22.18 -25.56 -53.78
N GLU A 397 -22.52 -26.52 -52.92
CA GLU A 397 -23.42 -27.62 -53.26
C GLU A 397 -24.83 -27.09 -53.61
N SER A 398 -25.36 -26.17 -52.80
CA SER A 398 -26.65 -25.52 -53.04
C SER A 398 -26.68 -24.81 -54.40
N ASN A 399 -25.65 -24.01 -54.70
CA ASN A 399 -25.53 -23.32 -55.99
C ASN A 399 -25.42 -24.32 -57.15
N SER A 400 -24.61 -25.37 -56.99
CA SER A 400 -24.44 -26.43 -58.00
C SER A 400 -25.76 -27.14 -58.31
N ILE A 401 -26.54 -27.48 -57.28
CA ILE A 401 -27.87 -28.09 -57.44
C ILE A 401 -28.84 -27.11 -58.11
N GLN A 402 -28.84 -25.84 -57.72
CA GLN A 402 -29.69 -24.82 -58.32
C GLN A 402 -29.37 -24.60 -59.81
N GLU A 403 -28.09 -24.52 -60.17
CA GLU A 403 -27.68 -24.41 -61.58
C GLU A 403 -28.07 -25.66 -62.38
N ARG A 404 -27.85 -26.86 -61.83
CA ARG A 404 -28.28 -28.11 -62.48
C ARG A 404 -29.79 -28.14 -62.68
N LEU A 405 -30.57 -27.67 -61.70
CA LEU A 405 -32.02 -27.55 -61.79
C LEU A 405 -32.43 -26.58 -62.90
N HIS A 406 -31.85 -25.38 -62.94
CA HIS A 406 -32.15 -24.39 -63.98
C HIS A 406 -31.81 -24.92 -65.39
N ARG A 407 -30.67 -25.58 -65.57
CA ARG A 407 -30.28 -26.17 -66.87
C ARG A 407 -31.22 -27.30 -67.29
N SER A 408 -31.56 -28.21 -66.37
CA SER A 408 -32.48 -29.33 -66.63
C SER A 408 -33.88 -28.82 -66.98
N TYR A 409 -34.38 -27.84 -66.22
CA TYR A 409 -35.67 -27.22 -66.48
C TYR A 409 -35.70 -26.53 -67.85
N GLY A 410 -34.69 -25.72 -68.18
CA GLY A 410 -34.60 -25.06 -69.49
C GLY A 410 -34.59 -26.06 -70.66
N PHE A 411 -33.85 -27.17 -70.54
CA PHE A 411 -33.84 -28.21 -71.55
C PHE A 411 -35.21 -28.89 -71.73
N VAL A 412 -35.89 -29.22 -70.62
CA VAL A 412 -37.23 -29.82 -70.65
C VAL A 412 -38.25 -28.83 -71.22
N ASP A 413 -38.17 -27.55 -70.83
CA ASP A 413 -39.03 -26.50 -71.34
C ASP A 413 -38.88 -26.34 -72.87
N ASP A 414 -37.65 -26.33 -73.39
CA ASP A 414 -37.36 -26.33 -74.82
C ASP A 414 -37.86 -27.58 -75.55
N MET A 415 -37.84 -28.75 -74.92
CA MET A 415 -38.43 -29.98 -75.48
C MET A 415 -39.95 -29.89 -75.55
N VAL A 416 -40.60 -29.49 -74.46
CA VAL A 416 -42.05 -29.44 -74.38
C VAL A 416 -42.62 -28.36 -75.29
N THR A 417 -41.99 -27.18 -75.36
CA THR A 417 -42.41 -26.09 -76.26
C THR A 417 -42.36 -26.47 -77.74
N ARG A 418 -41.47 -27.39 -78.14
CA ARG A 418 -41.45 -27.99 -79.49
C ARG A 418 -42.65 -28.90 -79.75
N GLU A 419 -43.05 -29.71 -78.77
CA GLU A 419 -44.18 -30.64 -78.90
C GLU A 419 -45.56 -29.97 -78.71
N VAL A 420 -45.64 -28.88 -77.94
CA VAL A 420 -46.84 -28.03 -77.78
C VAL A 420 -47.34 -27.46 -79.12
N LYS A 421 -46.46 -27.35 -80.12
CA LYS A 421 -46.83 -26.91 -81.48
C LYS A 421 -47.58 -28.00 -82.27
N LYS A 422 -47.50 -29.27 -81.88
CA LYS A 422 -48.04 -30.42 -82.63
C LYS A 422 -49.37 -30.92 -82.08
N ASP A 423 -49.59 -30.85 -80.76
CA ASP A 423 -50.80 -31.38 -80.10
C ASP A 423 -51.42 -30.36 -79.11
N PRO A 424 -52.70 -29.99 -79.27
CA PRO A 424 -53.41 -29.12 -78.33
C PRO A 424 -53.56 -29.70 -76.92
N ALA A 425 -53.58 -31.03 -76.73
CA ALA A 425 -53.64 -31.64 -75.39
C ALA A 425 -52.35 -31.39 -74.58
N VAL A 426 -51.18 -31.44 -75.26
CA VAL A 426 -49.87 -31.14 -74.66
C VAL A 426 -49.78 -29.69 -74.19
N ARG A 427 -50.46 -28.75 -74.87
CA ARG A 427 -50.55 -27.35 -74.44
C ARG A 427 -51.24 -27.19 -73.08
N GLN A 428 -52.30 -27.97 -72.83
CA GLN A 428 -53.04 -27.92 -71.57
C GLN A 428 -52.19 -28.46 -70.42
N VAL A 429 -51.48 -29.57 -70.66
CA VAL A 429 -50.53 -30.16 -69.69
C VAL A 429 -49.37 -29.21 -69.42
N TYR A 430 -48.79 -28.59 -70.45
CA TYR A 430 -47.70 -27.63 -70.30
C TYR A 430 -48.10 -26.43 -69.42
N LYS A 431 -49.28 -25.84 -69.65
CA LYS A 431 -49.81 -24.76 -68.78
C LYS A 431 -49.90 -25.19 -67.31
N LEU A 432 -50.33 -26.43 -67.06
CA LEU A 432 -50.40 -26.96 -65.70
C LEU A 432 -49.01 -27.14 -65.09
N VAL A 433 -48.05 -27.66 -65.85
CA VAL A 433 -46.65 -27.83 -65.42
C VAL A 433 -45.98 -26.48 -65.12
N THR A 434 -46.12 -25.48 -66.00
CA THR A 434 -45.60 -24.13 -65.74
C THR A 434 -46.25 -23.48 -64.52
N SER A 435 -47.57 -23.69 -64.33
CA SER A 435 -48.28 -23.25 -63.12
C SER A 435 -47.70 -23.91 -61.86
N VAL A 436 -47.47 -25.22 -61.89
CA VAL A 436 -46.86 -25.97 -60.78
C VAL A 436 -45.45 -25.45 -60.47
N HIS A 437 -44.61 -25.20 -61.48
CA HIS A 437 -43.28 -24.61 -61.28
C HIS A 437 -43.35 -23.21 -60.65
N GLY A 438 -44.25 -22.34 -61.13
CA GLY A 438 -44.46 -21.02 -60.54
C GLY A 438 -44.96 -21.07 -59.09
N ILE A 439 -45.79 -22.06 -58.74
CA ILE A 439 -46.22 -22.29 -57.35
C ILE A 439 -45.03 -22.75 -56.49
N PHE A 440 -44.18 -23.65 -56.99
CA PHE A 440 -42.99 -24.09 -56.25
C PHE A 440 -41.97 -22.95 -56.03
N GLU A 441 -41.78 -22.06 -57.00
CA GLU A 441 -40.95 -20.86 -56.81
C GLU A 441 -41.53 -19.91 -55.74
N GLN A 442 -42.85 -19.73 -55.72
CA GLN A 442 -43.50 -18.94 -54.67
C GLN A 442 -43.36 -19.59 -53.29
N ILE A 443 -43.51 -20.92 -53.21
CA ILE A 443 -43.32 -21.68 -51.97
C ILE A 443 -41.87 -21.56 -51.48
N SER A 444 -40.87 -21.77 -52.34
CA SER A 444 -39.47 -21.67 -51.96
C SER A 444 -39.11 -20.26 -51.46
N ALA A 445 -39.58 -19.22 -52.16
CA ALA A 445 -39.39 -17.83 -51.74
C ALA A 445 -40.04 -17.54 -50.37
N LYS A 446 -41.25 -18.05 -50.12
CA LYS A 446 -41.95 -17.88 -48.84
C LYS A 446 -41.27 -18.64 -47.70
N ILE A 447 -40.74 -19.83 -47.95
CA ILE A 447 -39.97 -20.60 -46.96
C ILE A 447 -38.71 -19.82 -46.57
N LEU A 448 -37.94 -19.33 -47.55
CA LEU A 448 -36.72 -18.55 -47.29
C LEU A 448 -37.00 -17.25 -46.51
N MET A 449 -38.07 -16.54 -46.87
CA MET A 449 -38.50 -15.35 -46.12
C MET A 449 -38.94 -15.68 -44.70
N THR A 450 -39.67 -16.78 -44.51
CA THR A 450 -40.09 -17.25 -43.18
C THR A 450 -38.87 -17.60 -42.32
N ASP A 451 -37.88 -18.28 -42.88
CA ASP A 451 -36.63 -18.62 -42.19
C ASP A 451 -35.78 -17.40 -41.83
N ARG A 452 -35.79 -16.37 -42.67
CA ARG A 452 -35.17 -15.08 -42.33
C ARG A 452 -35.89 -14.42 -41.15
N LEU A 453 -37.21 -14.28 -41.23
CA LEU A 453 -38.01 -13.68 -40.15
C LEU A 453 -37.88 -14.47 -38.84
N ARG A 454 -37.82 -15.80 -38.90
CA ARG A 454 -37.59 -16.66 -37.74
C ARG A 454 -36.23 -16.41 -37.07
N ARG A 455 -35.16 -16.25 -37.86
CA ARG A 455 -33.83 -15.89 -37.33
C ARG A 455 -33.84 -14.51 -36.67
N GLU A 456 -34.43 -13.52 -37.33
CA GLU A 456 -34.58 -12.17 -36.78
C GLU A 456 -35.39 -12.17 -35.47
N ALA A 457 -36.49 -12.94 -35.41
CA ALA A 457 -37.30 -13.09 -34.20
C ALA A 457 -36.51 -13.65 -33.01
N VAL A 458 -35.75 -14.73 -33.23
CA VAL A 458 -34.88 -15.32 -32.19
C VAL A 458 -33.81 -14.32 -31.73
N ASP A 459 -33.23 -13.54 -32.65
CA ASP A 459 -32.27 -12.48 -32.28
C ASP A 459 -32.92 -11.38 -31.43
N TYR A 460 -34.15 -10.97 -31.75
CA TYR A 460 -34.91 -10.03 -30.94
C TYR A 460 -35.26 -10.60 -29.56
N GLU A 461 -35.66 -11.87 -29.48
CA GLU A 461 -35.92 -12.56 -28.21
C GLU A 461 -34.65 -12.61 -27.34
N LYS A 462 -33.49 -12.91 -27.93
CA LYS A 462 -32.20 -12.90 -27.23
C LYS A 462 -31.83 -11.51 -26.73
N LYS A 463 -32.03 -10.47 -27.55
CA LYS A 463 -31.84 -9.07 -27.14
C LYS A 463 -32.77 -8.70 -25.99
N LEU A 464 -34.05 -9.07 -26.07
CA LEU A 464 -35.02 -8.82 -25.02
C LEU A 464 -34.62 -9.53 -23.72
N GLY A 465 -34.21 -10.80 -23.79
CA GLY A 465 -33.68 -11.54 -22.66
C GLY A 465 -32.48 -10.86 -22.00
N SER A 466 -31.57 -10.28 -22.80
CA SER A 466 -30.40 -9.54 -22.28
C SER A 466 -30.78 -8.23 -21.57
N ILE A 467 -31.78 -7.50 -22.08
CA ILE A 467 -32.28 -6.26 -21.48
C ILE A 467 -33.00 -6.56 -20.17
N THR A 468 -33.87 -7.58 -20.16
CA THR A 468 -34.57 -8.03 -18.97
C THR A 468 -33.59 -8.52 -17.90
N ALA A 469 -32.59 -9.31 -18.28
CA ALA A 469 -31.57 -9.82 -17.35
C ALA A 469 -30.70 -8.69 -16.74
N ARG A 470 -30.51 -7.59 -17.45
CA ARG A 470 -29.80 -6.40 -16.95
C ARG A 470 -30.62 -5.63 -15.90
N GLY A 471 -31.91 -5.93 -15.73
CA GLY A 471 -32.77 -5.28 -14.74
C GLY A 471 -33.04 -3.79 -15.02
N MET A 472 -32.74 -3.32 -16.24
CA MET A 472 -33.06 -1.97 -16.68
C MET A 472 -34.55 -1.91 -17.00
N SER A 473 -35.37 -1.38 -16.09
CA SER A 473 -36.75 -1.07 -16.42
C SER A 473 -36.77 0.13 -17.35
N LEU A 474 -37.51 0.02 -18.46
CA LEU A 474 -37.69 1.09 -19.43
C LEU A 474 -38.18 2.39 -18.76
N GLU A 475 -38.98 2.24 -17.71
CA GLU A 475 -39.49 3.31 -16.86
C GLU A 475 -38.38 4.08 -16.12
N LYS A 476 -37.36 3.38 -15.60
CA LYS A 476 -36.21 4.03 -14.94
C LYS A 476 -35.35 4.78 -15.96
N LEU A 477 -35.09 4.16 -17.11
CA LEU A 477 -34.31 4.79 -18.18
C LEU A 477 -35.02 6.05 -18.72
N GLN A 478 -36.35 5.99 -18.84
CA GLN A 478 -37.17 7.13 -19.24
C GLN A 478 -37.14 8.23 -18.18
N ALA A 479 -37.25 7.88 -16.90
CA ALA A 479 -37.15 8.84 -15.80
C ALA A 479 -35.76 9.53 -15.75
N ASP A 480 -34.68 8.77 -15.96
CA ASP A 480 -33.31 9.31 -16.01
C ASP A 480 -33.12 10.25 -17.21
N LEU A 481 -33.66 9.89 -18.38
CA LEU A 481 -33.62 10.74 -19.58
C LEU A 481 -34.40 12.06 -19.36
N ASP A 482 -35.59 11.96 -18.76
CA ASP A 482 -36.40 13.14 -18.45
C ASP A 482 -35.74 14.03 -17.37
N ALA A 483 -35.01 13.44 -16.43
CA ALA A 483 -34.19 14.19 -15.46
C ALA A 483 -33.04 14.93 -16.15
N ILE A 484 -32.29 14.27 -17.04
CA ILE A 484 -31.21 14.90 -17.82
C ILE A 484 -31.75 16.01 -18.72
N ARG A 485 -32.91 15.82 -19.36
CA ARG A 485 -33.56 16.87 -20.15
C ARG A 485 -33.89 18.10 -19.31
N LYS A 486 -34.47 17.91 -18.13
CA LYS A 486 -34.76 19.01 -17.21
C LYS A 486 -33.51 19.72 -16.73
N GLU A 487 -32.44 18.98 -16.45
CA GLU A 487 -31.14 19.55 -16.08
C GLU A 487 -30.57 20.39 -17.23
N ASN A 488 -30.56 19.88 -18.45
CA ASN A 488 -30.10 20.62 -19.64
C ASN A 488 -30.94 21.88 -19.89
N GLU A 489 -32.27 21.81 -19.80
CA GLU A 489 -33.15 22.97 -19.90
C GLU A 489 -32.90 24.03 -18.81
N SER A 490 -32.41 23.60 -17.63
CA SER A 490 -32.04 24.51 -16.55
C SER A 490 -30.68 25.16 -16.73
N LEU A 491 -29.78 24.52 -17.49
CA LEU A 491 -28.44 25.04 -17.83
C LEU A 491 -28.45 25.98 -19.04
N GLU A 492 -29.48 25.91 -19.89
CA GLU A 492 -29.68 26.83 -21.04
C GLU A 492 -30.35 28.17 -20.66
N LYS A 493 -30.78 28.33 -19.40
CA LYS A 493 -31.29 29.60 -18.85
C LYS A 493 -30.23 30.31 -18.03
#